data_AF-A0A3P6SVY1-F1
#
_entry.id   AF-A0A3P6SVY1-F1
#
_cell.length_a   1.000
_cell.length_b   1.000
_cell.length_c   1.000
_cell.angle_alpha   90.00
_cell.angle_beta   90.00
_cell.angle_gamma   90.00
#
_symmetry.space_group_name_H-M   'P 1'
#
loop_
_entity.id
_entity.type
_entity.pdbx_description
1 polymer ?
#
loop_
_entity_poly.entity_id
_entity_poly.type
_entity_poly.pdbx_seq_one_letter_code
_entity_poly.pdbx_strand_id
1 'polypeptide(L)'
;MASSNSQMRDNGCYFFDDGEGGQAMKIRNKLGKFDCTNIPKLMSRMGQCFTQSKECDVTLRRSRYNKTYDIVGGKNSLGEPHTFSDGVGTMSEDFAQDIARDLGLGNCVPSCFQIRHRGLKGVLSVDPALRLRRIWAEKNKVEDRPGKTEKMNDLDVLFRPSQVFFVSFSLLYSVLRVRSECLL
;
A
#
# COMPACT_ATOMS: atom_id res chain seq x y z
N MET A 1 2.82 -16.37 -17.61
CA MET A 1 3.68 -15.17 -17.67
C MET A 1 3.11 -14.06 -16.81
N ALA A 2 3.95 -13.35 -16.06
CA ALA A 2 3.60 -12.13 -15.32
C ALA A 2 4.74 -11.11 -15.41
N SER A 3 4.42 -9.84 -15.64
CA SER A 3 5.40 -8.75 -15.65
C SER A 3 4.71 -7.42 -15.33
N SER A 4 5.37 -6.55 -14.58
CA SER A 4 4.93 -5.19 -14.31
C SER A 4 5.59 -4.20 -15.27
N ASN A 5 5.02 -3.01 -15.43
CA ASN A 5 5.58 -1.99 -16.34
C ASN A 5 7.05 -1.67 -16.04
N SER A 6 7.45 -1.64 -14.76
CA SER A 6 8.84 -1.46 -14.36
C SER A 6 9.71 -2.65 -14.77
N GLN A 7 9.27 -3.89 -14.51
CA GLN A 7 10.00 -5.08 -14.95
C GLN A 7 10.17 -5.12 -16.47
N MET A 8 9.14 -4.75 -17.25
CA MET A 8 9.29 -4.67 -18.70
C MET A 8 10.34 -3.65 -19.15
N ARG A 9 10.43 -2.48 -18.49
CA ARG A 9 11.49 -1.50 -18.79
C ARG A 9 12.88 -2.03 -18.45
N ASP A 10 12.95 -2.86 -17.41
CA ASP A 10 14.18 -3.53 -16.96
C ASP A 10 14.38 -4.91 -17.65
N ASN A 11 13.65 -5.19 -18.74
CA ASN A 11 13.67 -6.45 -19.50
C ASN A 11 13.38 -7.74 -18.68
N GLY A 12 12.67 -7.62 -17.56
CA GLY A 12 12.28 -8.71 -16.68
C GLY A 12 10.85 -9.24 -16.91
N CYS A 13 10.70 -10.55 -16.80
CA CYS A 13 9.40 -11.22 -16.75
C CYS A 13 9.48 -12.56 -16.01
N TYR A 14 8.33 -13.02 -15.49
CA TYR A 14 8.23 -14.28 -14.76
C TYR A 14 7.42 -15.29 -15.56
N PHE A 15 7.96 -16.50 -15.69
CA PHE A 15 7.28 -17.67 -16.24
C PHE A 15 7.01 -18.67 -15.12
N PHE A 16 5.91 -19.39 -15.26
CA PHE A 16 5.53 -20.49 -14.38
C PHE A 16 5.08 -21.62 -15.28
N ASP A 17 5.63 -22.81 -15.05
CA ASP A 17 5.24 -24.03 -15.74
C ASP A 17 4.05 -24.67 -15.02
N ASP A 18 2.94 -24.87 -15.74
CA ASP A 18 1.70 -25.39 -15.17
C ASP A 18 1.63 -26.93 -15.15
N GLY A 19 2.62 -27.63 -15.72
CA GLY A 19 2.67 -29.09 -15.76
C GLY A 19 1.38 -29.71 -16.32
N GLU A 20 0.76 -30.64 -15.57
CA GLU A 20 -0.52 -31.28 -15.92
C GLU A 20 -1.75 -30.33 -15.86
N GLY A 21 -1.55 -29.07 -15.49
CA GLY A 21 -2.55 -28.01 -15.55
C GLY A 21 -3.21 -27.65 -14.22
N GLY A 22 -3.68 -26.41 -14.11
CA GLY A 22 -4.55 -25.93 -13.03
C GLY A 22 -3.82 -25.41 -11.77
N GLN A 23 -2.50 -25.52 -11.69
CA GLN A 23 -1.71 -24.91 -10.61
C GLN A 23 -1.58 -23.40 -10.79
N ALA A 24 -1.40 -22.93 -12.02
CA ALA A 24 -1.34 -21.51 -12.36
C ALA A 24 -2.61 -20.77 -11.95
N MET A 25 -3.78 -21.40 -12.14
CA MET A 25 -5.06 -20.82 -11.72
C MET A 25 -5.18 -20.75 -10.19
N LYS A 26 -4.74 -21.80 -9.47
CA LYS A 26 -4.68 -21.81 -8.00
C LYS A 26 -3.74 -20.73 -7.47
N ILE A 27 -2.57 -20.54 -8.08
CA ILE A 27 -1.62 -19.47 -7.71
C ILE A 27 -2.26 -18.10 -7.92
N ARG A 28 -2.87 -17.85 -9.08
CA ARG A 28 -3.56 -16.58 -9.36
C ARG A 28 -4.65 -16.28 -8.34
N ASN A 29 -5.48 -17.27 -8.00
CA ASN A 29 -6.52 -17.14 -6.98
C ASN A 29 -5.96 -16.87 -5.58
N LYS A 30 -4.77 -17.42 -5.26
CA LYS A 30 -4.05 -17.10 -4.02
C LYS A 30 -3.50 -15.66 -4.02
N LEU A 31 -3.03 -15.13 -5.15
CA LEU A 31 -2.46 -13.77 -5.21
C LEU A 31 -3.50 -12.68 -4.92
N GLY A 32 -4.71 -12.84 -5.44
CA GLY A 32 -5.81 -11.90 -5.22
C GLY A 32 -6.89 -11.97 -6.29
N LYS A 33 -7.88 -11.09 -6.17
CA LYS A 33 -8.87 -10.85 -7.23
C LYS A 33 -8.37 -9.74 -8.14
N PHE A 34 -8.25 -10.08 -9.43
CA PHE A 34 -7.88 -9.16 -10.47
C PHE A 34 -9.07 -8.96 -11.41
N ASP A 35 -9.98 -8.06 -11.04
CA ASP A 35 -11.18 -7.75 -11.83
C ASP A 35 -10.82 -6.85 -13.04
N CYS A 36 -9.95 -7.36 -13.91
CA CYS A 36 -9.53 -6.69 -15.14
C CYS A 36 -9.91 -7.54 -16.35
N THR A 37 -10.77 -7.00 -17.20
CA THR A 37 -11.06 -7.56 -18.52
C THR A 37 -9.88 -7.38 -19.48
N ASN A 38 -9.06 -6.33 -19.29
CA ASN A 38 -7.92 -6.03 -20.14
C ASN A 38 -6.68 -6.85 -19.73
N ILE A 39 -6.19 -7.70 -20.66
CA ILE A 39 -5.06 -8.62 -20.45
C ILE A 39 -3.76 -7.91 -20.05
N PRO A 40 -3.31 -6.84 -20.74
CA PRO A 40 -2.16 -6.04 -20.29
C PRO A 40 -2.28 -5.54 -18.85
N LYS A 41 -3.43 -4.98 -18.46
CA LYS A 41 -3.67 -4.51 -17.08
C LYS A 41 -3.60 -5.65 -16.07
N LEU A 42 -4.19 -6.80 -16.41
CA LEU A 42 -4.15 -8.00 -15.58
C LEU A 42 -2.71 -8.47 -15.38
N MET A 43 -1.92 -8.56 -16.45
CA MET A 43 -0.50 -8.92 -16.39
C MET A 43 0.29 -7.95 -15.52
N SER A 44 0.12 -6.65 -15.70
CA SER A 44 0.80 -5.63 -14.92
C SER A 44 0.49 -5.74 -13.42
N ARG A 45 -0.76 -6.05 -13.04
CA ARG A 45 -1.16 -6.27 -11.64
C ARG A 45 -0.58 -7.55 -11.06
N MET A 46 -0.56 -8.65 -11.82
CA MET A 46 0.10 -9.89 -11.40
C MET A 46 1.62 -9.67 -11.20
N GLY A 47 2.27 -8.96 -12.12
CA GLY A 47 3.70 -8.64 -12.02
C GLY A 47 4.09 -7.85 -10.77
N GLN A 48 3.18 -7.03 -10.22
CA GLN A 48 3.42 -6.30 -8.97
C GLN A 48 3.70 -7.23 -7.79
N CYS A 49 3.09 -8.42 -7.77
CA CYS A 49 3.27 -9.42 -6.72
C CYS A 49 4.70 -9.99 -6.68
N PHE A 50 5.45 -9.82 -7.78
CA PHE A 50 6.81 -10.34 -7.97
C PHE A 50 7.87 -9.24 -8.01
N THR A 51 7.52 -8.01 -7.60
CA THR A 51 8.50 -6.91 -7.59
C THR A 51 9.51 -7.06 -6.47
N GLN A 52 10.78 -6.74 -6.77
CA GLN A 52 11.84 -6.65 -5.78
C GLN A 52 11.56 -5.46 -4.85
N SER A 53 11.49 -5.76 -3.55
CA SER A 53 11.23 -4.83 -2.46
C SER A 53 11.80 -5.43 -1.19
N LYS A 54 12.32 -4.59 -0.28
CA LYS A 54 12.72 -5.08 1.04
C LYS A 54 11.46 -5.39 1.85
N GLU A 55 11.45 -6.59 2.41
CA GLU A 55 10.43 -6.99 3.36
C GLU A 55 10.72 -6.27 4.67
N CYS A 56 9.71 -5.58 5.21
CA CYS A 56 9.80 -4.90 6.50
C CYS A 56 9.07 -5.78 7.52
N ASP A 57 9.72 -6.16 8.61
CA ASP A 57 9.13 -7.05 9.63
C ASP A 57 8.00 -6.37 10.43
N VAL A 58 7.86 -5.05 10.28
CA VAL A 58 6.78 -4.28 10.86
C VAL A 58 5.43 -4.69 10.25
N THR A 59 4.64 -5.41 11.04
CA THR A 59 3.33 -5.89 10.63
C THR A 59 2.25 -4.80 10.75
N LEU A 60 1.73 -4.34 9.61
CA LEU A 60 0.59 -3.44 9.56
C LEU A 60 -0.74 -4.20 9.74
N ARG A 61 -1.30 -4.16 10.96
CA ARG A 61 -2.57 -4.83 11.30
C ARG A 61 -3.76 -4.19 10.60
N ARG A 62 -4.78 -4.99 10.22
CA ARG A 62 -5.99 -4.48 9.53
C ARG A 62 -6.77 -3.45 10.34
N SER A 63 -6.74 -3.53 11.67
CA SER A 63 -7.35 -2.53 12.56
C SER A 63 -6.58 -1.22 12.61
N ARG A 64 -5.30 -1.21 12.22
CA ARG A 64 -4.42 -0.04 12.35
C ARG A 64 -4.30 0.75 11.06
N TYR A 65 -5.10 0.45 10.04
CA TYR A 65 -5.18 1.29 8.86
C TYR A 65 -6.59 1.40 8.32
N ASN A 66 -6.87 2.53 7.68
CA ASN A 66 -8.13 2.74 7.01
C ASN A 66 -7.91 3.46 5.67
N LYS A 67 -9.00 3.74 4.95
CA LYS A 67 -9.02 4.56 3.76
C LYS A 67 -9.64 5.91 4.07
N THR A 68 -9.07 6.97 3.50
CA THR A 68 -9.65 8.31 3.47
C THR A 68 -9.99 8.71 2.03
N TYR A 69 -10.60 9.86 1.82
CA TYR A 69 -10.92 10.37 0.48
C TYR A 69 -9.69 10.91 -0.23
N ASP A 70 -9.68 10.88 -1.55
CA ASP A 70 -8.68 11.61 -2.34
C ASP A 70 -8.93 13.13 -2.26
N ILE A 71 -7.85 13.92 -2.21
CA ILE A 71 -7.91 15.38 -2.32
C ILE A 71 -8.03 15.71 -3.80
N VAL A 72 -9.24 16.11 -4.19
CA VAL A 72 -9.59 16.46 -5.55
C VAL A 72 -9.91 17.95 -5.60
N GLY A 73 -9.38 18.67 -6.59
CA GLY A 73 -9.67 20.08 -6.78
C GLY A 73 -8.98 20.69 -7.99
N GLY A 74 -9.04 22.01 -8.09
CA GLY A 74 -8.51 22.73 -9.25
C GLY A 74 -9.21 22.35 -10.56
N LYS A 75 -8.73 22.93 -11.65
CA LYS A 75 -9.11 22.52 -13.01
C LYS A 75 -7.82 22.32 -13.80
N ASN A 76 -7.69 21.17 -14.45
CA ASN A 76 -6.63 20.98 -15.44
C ASN A 76 -6.90 21.87 -16.67
N SER A 77 -5.98 21.88 -17.64
CA SER A 77 -6.14 22.63 -18.90
C SER A 77 -7.39 22.25 -19.71
N LEU A 78 -8.03 21.13 -19.38
CA LEU A 78 -9.25 20.61 -20.01
C LEU A 78 -10.52 20.86 -19.18
N GLY A 79 -10.41 21.55 -18.03
CA GLY A 79 -11.53 21.87 -17.15
C GLY A 79 -11.95 20.76 -16.20
N GLU A 80 -11.26 19.62 -16.19
CA GLU A 80 -11.54 18.48 -15.32
C GLU A 80 -10.86 18.63 -13.95
N PRO A 81 -11.46 18.09 -12.88
CA PRO A 81 -10.87 18.13 -11.55
C PRO A 81 -9.60 17.27 -11.46
N HIS A 82 -8.55 17.81 -10.84
CA HIS A 82 -7.29 17.10 -10.65
C HIS A 82 -7.21 16.44 -9.27
N THR A 83 -6.66 15.22 -9.21
CA THR A 83 -6.45 14.51 -7.93
C THR A 83 -5.04 14.78 -7.42
N PHE A 84 -4.91 15.68 -6.44
CA PHE A 84 -3.62 16.08 -5.87
C PHE A 84 -2.97 14.98 -5.02
N SER A 85 -3.78 14.09 -4.45
CA SER A 85 -3.30 12.99 -3.60
C SER A 85 -3.16 11.66 -4.34
N ASP A 86 -3.05 11.69 -5.68
CA ASP A 86 -3.01 10.47 -6.48
C ASP A 86 -1.80 9.61 -6.09
N GLY A 87 -2.08 8.43 -5.54
CA GLY A 87 -1.07 7.48 -5.10
C GLY A 87 -0.40 7.82 -3.75
N VAL A 88 -0.87 8.85 -3.02
CA VAL A 88 -0.25 9.32 -1.77
C VAL A 88 -1.20 9.17 -0.58
N GLY A 89 -0.80 8.32 0.37
CA GLY A 89 -1.43 8.15 1.68
C GLY A 89 -0.61 8.79 2.78
N THR A 90 -1.06 8.66 4.03
CA THR A 90 -0.33 9.17 5.20
C THR A 90 -0.09 8.08 6.24
N MET A 91 0.94 8.25 7.06
CA MET A 91 1.28 7.34 8.14
C MET A 91 1.72 8.07 9.40
N SER A 92 1.55 7.43 10.56
CA SER A 92 1.95 8.00 11.84
C SER A 92 3.47 8.05 11.97
N GLU A 93 3.95 9.02 12.73
CA GLU A 93 5.37 9.20 13.02
C GLU A 93 5.98 7.97 13.71
N ASP A 94 5.26 7.36 14.66
CA ASP A 94 5.73 6.16 15.38
C ASP A 94 5.90 4.98 14.43
N PHE A 95 4.95 4.80 13.52
CA PHE A 95 5.01 3.71 12.55
C PHE A 95 6.14 3.92 11.54
N ALA A 96 6.43 5.17 11.17
CA ALA A 96 7.59 5.51 10.37
C ALA A 96 8.92 5.22 11.10
N GLN A 97 8.98 5.49 12.40
CA GLN A 97 10.14 5.14 13.24
C GLN A 97 10.33 3.62 13.33
N ASP A 98 9.26 2.85 13.50
CA ASP A 98 9.32 1.38 13.50
C ASP A 98 9.91 0.84 12.20
N ILE A 99 9.42 1.35 11.06
CA ILE A 99 9.94 0.97 9.74
C ILE A 99 11.41 1.41 9.58
N ALA A 100 11.76 2.62 10.00
CA ALA A 100 13.13 3.11 9.89
C ALA A 100 14.12 2.26 10.71
N ARG A 101 13.71 1.82 11.91
CA ARG A 101 14.49 0.93 12.77
C ARG A 101 14.67 -0.45 12.14
N ASP A 102 13.60 -1.03 11.61
CA ASP A 102 13.65 -2.32 10.93
C ASP A 102 14.55 -2.29 9.68
N LEU A 103 14.50 -1.19 8.92
CA LEU A 103 15.36 -0.98 7.75
C LEU A 103 16.82 -0.63 8.11
N GLY A 104 17.15 -0.48 9.39
CA GLY A 104 18.50 -0.17 9.85
C GLY A 104 18.97 1.25 9.54
N LEU A 105 18.05 2.24 9.49
CA LEU A 105 18.35 3.63 9.13
C LEU A 105 18.89 4.49 10.30
N GLY A 106 19.14 3.87 11.45
CA GLY A 106 19.66 4.54 12.63
C GLY A 106 18.69 5.61 13.15
N ASN A 107 19.19 6.83 13.32
CA ASN A 107 18.41 7.98 13.81
C ASN A 107 17.69 8.76 12.69
N CYS A 108 17.87 8.36 11.43
CA CYS A 108 17.23 9.02 10.31
C CYS A 108 15.86 8.38 10.04
N VAL A 109 14.79 9.14 10.24
CA VAL A 109 13.42 8.72 9.89
C VAL A 109 13.02 9.44 8.59
N PRO A 110 12.82 8.69 7.50
CA PRO A 110 12.36 9.27 6.23
C PRO A 110 11.02 9.99 6.37
N SER A 111 10.84 11.06 5.59
CA SER A 111 9.58 11.81 5.54
C SER A 111 8.50 11.09 4.70
N CYS A 112 8.90 10.19 3.80
CA CYS A 112 7.97 9.37 3.04
C CYS A 112 8.56 8.00 2.68
N PHE A 113 7.67 7.04 2.41
CA PHE A 113 8.00 5.66 2.12
C PHE A 113 7.25 5.17 0.89
N GLN A 114 7.95 4.56 -0.07
CA GLN A 114 7.29 3.89 -1.19
C GLN A 114 6.91 2.47 -0.79
N ILE A 115 5.61 2.18 -0.78
CA ILE A 115 5.06 0.93 -0.25
C ILE A 115 4.37 0.07 -1.29
N ARG A 116 4.35 -1.24 -1.00
CA ARG A 116 3.48 -2.24 -1.63
C ARG A 116 2.89 -3.13 -0.53
N HIS A 117 1.56 -3.13 -0.38
CA HIS A 117 0.89 -3.90 0.68
C HIS A 117 -0.48 -4.39 0.22
N ARG A 118 -0.72 -5.71 0.18
CA ARG A 118 -2.03 -6.32 -0.15
C ARG A 118 -2.75 -5.76 -1.40
N GLY A 119 -2.00 -5.38 -2.44
CA GLY A 119 -2.54 -4.77 -3.66
C GLY A 119 -2.73 -3.25 -3.61
N LEU A 120 -2.33 -2.62 -2.50
CA LEU A 120 -2.07 -1.19 -2.40
C LEU A 120 -0.64 -0.89 -2.88
N LYS A 121 -0.50 0.19 -3.63
CA LYS A 121 0.80 0.70 -4.09
C LYS A 121 0.76 2.21 -4.05
N GLY A 122 1.87 2.82 -3.63
CA GLY A 122 2.01 4.27 -3.66
C GLY A 122 3.10 4.75 -2.72
N VAL A 123 2.97 6.00 -2.30
CA VAL A 123 3.81 6.63 -1.29
C VAL A 123 2.98 6.86 -0.03
N LEU A 124 3.58 6.67 1.14
CA LEU A 124 3.05 7.12 2.42
C LEU A 124 3.92 8.26 2.93
N SER A 125 3.30 9.42 3.18
CA SER A 125 3.96 10.55 3.83
C SER A 125 3.77 10.46 5.34
N VAL A 126 4.79 10.81 6.11
CA VAL A 126 4.66 10.93 7.57
C VAL A 126 3.77 12.12 7.91
N ASP A 127 2.77 11.89 8.74
CA ASP A 127 1.82 12.88 9.23
C ASP A 127 1.69 12.79 10.77
N PRO A 128 2.28 13.75 11.51
CA PRO A 128 2.19 13.80 12.97
C PRO A 128 0.74 13.90 13.49
N ALA A 129 -0.20 14.39 12.68
CA ALA A 129 -1.60 14.54 13.09
C ALA A 129 -2.25 13.20 13.47
N LEU A 130 -1.82 12.10 12.86
CA LEU A 130 -2.30 10.75 13.22
C LEU A 130 -1.93 10.37 14.66
N ARG A 131 -0.68 10.62 15.05
CA ARG A 131 -0.21 10.38 16.42
C ARG A 131 -0.91 11.31 17.41
N LEU A 132 -1.02 12.59 17.09
CA LEU A 132 -1.70 13.58 17.93
C LEU A 132 -3.18 13.22 18.15
N ARG A 133 -3.86 12.72 17.11
CA ARG A 133 -5.26 12.28 17.19
C ARG A 133 -5.42 11.08 18.11
N ARG A 134 -4.51 10.10 18.07
CA ARG A 134 -4.49 8.96 19.00
C ARG A 134 -4.35 9.43 20.44
N ILE A 135 -3.34 10.26 20.72
CA ILE A 135 -3.09 10.82 22.07
C ILE A 135 -4.30 11.60 22.57
N TRP A 136 -4.92 12.41 21.71
CA TRP A 136 -6.14 13.14 22.05
C TRP A 136 -7.29 12.19 22.39
N ALA A 137 -7.50 11.13 21.62
CA ALA A 137 -8.56 10.16 21.87
C ALA A 137 -8.36 9.43 23.21
N GLU A 138 -7.12 9.00 23.50
CA GLU A 138 -6.75 8.38 24.79
C GLU A 138 -7.02 9.33 25.97
N LYS A 139 -6.57 10.59 25.87
CA LYS A 139 -6.77 11.59 26.91
C LYS A 139 -8.25 11.87 27.20
N ASN A 140 -9.09 11.83 26.16
CA ASN A 140 -10.53 12.08 26.29
C ASN A 140 -11.35 10.79 26.47
N LYS A 141 -10.71 9.63 26.63
CA LYS A 141 -11.36 8.31 26.77
C LYS A 141 -12.34 8.02 25.62
N VAL A 142 -12.00 8.45 24.41
CA VAL A 142 -12.79 8.19 23.20
C VAL A 142 -12.42 6.81 22.69
N GLU A 143 -13.31 5.85 22.90
CA GLU A 143 -13.14 4.49 22.40
C GLU A 143 -13.45 4.37 20.92
N ASP A 144 -12.58 3.68 20.18
CA ASP A 144 -12.85 3.30 18.80
C ASP A 144 -13.94 2.23 18.77
N ARG A 145 -15.07 2.55 18.14
CA ARG A 145 -16.22 1.65 17.98
C ARG A 145 -16.34 1.21 16.53
N PRO A 146 -15.74 0.07 16.14
CA PRO A 146 -15.64 -0.37 14.75
C PRO A 146 -17.00 -0.65 14.07
N GLY A 147 -18.10 -0.71 14.83
CA GLY A 147 -19.45 -0.96 14.30
C GLY A 147 -20.35 0.28 14.11
N LYS A 148 -19.97 1.48 14.61
CA LYS A 148 -20.86 2.67 14.57
C LYS A 148 -20.34 3.83 13.71
N THR A 149 -19.03 3.90 13.51
CA THR A 149 -18.39 4.92 12.68
C THR A 149 -17.19 4.30 11.97
N GLU A 150 -17.00 4.58 10.68
CA GLU A 150 -15.73 4.25 9.98
C GLU A 150 -14.51 5.02 10.55
N LYS A 151 -14.74 5.91 11.52
CA LYS A 151 -13.72 6.76 12.13
C LYS A 151 -13.04 6.02 13.28
N MET A 152 -11.94 5.35 12.99
CA MET A 152 -10.96 4.92 14.00
C MET A 152 -9.98 6.07 14.27
N ASN A 153 -9.67 6.29 15.54
CA ASN A 153 -8.70 7.29 15.97
C ASN A 153 -7.31 6.67 16.11
N ASP A 154 -7.25 5.37 16.41
CA ASP A 154 -6.01 4.64 16.55
C ASP A 154 -5.55 4.01 15.23
N LEU A 155 -4.99 4.84 14.36
CA LEU A 155 -4.51 4.44 13.04
C LEU A 155 -3.01 4.72 12.88
N ASP A 156 -2.31 3.77 12.27
CA ASP A 156 -0.93 3.91 11.81
C ASP A 156 -0.86 4.40 10.37
N VAL A 157 -1.82 4.02 9.53
CA VAL A 157 -1.82 4.38 8.09
C VAL A 157 -3.21 4.76 7.61
N LEU A 158 -3.27 5.82 6.80
CA LEU A 158 -4.43 6.18 5.99
C LEU A 158 -4.08 6.04 4.51
N PHE A 159 -4.65 5.01 3.90
CA PHE A 159 -4.58 4.83 2.46
C PHE A 159 -5.62 5.67 1.74
N ARG A 160 -5.48 5.80 0.42
CA ARG A 160 -6.48 6.44 -0.44
C ARG A 160 -6.97 5.50 -1.54
N PRO A 161 -8.17 5.74 -2.11
CA PRO A 161 -8.70 4.98 -3.24
C PRO A 161 -7.72 4.89 -4.41
N SER A 162 -7.05 6.00 -4.74
CA SER A 162 -6.00 6.08 -5.76
C SER A 162 -4.85 5.09 -5.58
N GLN A 163 -4.61 4.61 -4.35
CA GLN A 163 -3.55 3.62 -4.06
C GLN A 163 -3.99 2.16 -4.28
N VAL A 164 -5.28 1.90 -4.54
CA VAL A 164 -5.84 0.54 -4.66
C VAL A 164 -5.71 0.05 -6.11
N PHE A 165 -4.81 -0.91 -6.35
CA PHE A 165 -4.65 -1.50 -7.69
C PHE A 165 -5.43 -2.81 -7.84
N PHE A 166 -5.44 -3.67 -6.82
CA PHE A 166 -6.23 -4.90 -6.79
C PHE A 166 -6.52 -5.32 -5.35
N VAL A 167 -7.46 -6.25 -5.16
CA VAL A 167 -7.79 -6.77 -3.83
C VAL A 167 -7.01 -8.06 -3.61
N SER A 168 -6.04 -8.05 -2.69
CA SER A 168 -5.36 -9.28 -2.26
C SER A 168 -6.05 -9.89 -1.05
N PHE A 169 -6.20 -11.22 -1.07
CA PHE A 169 -6.72 -12.03 0.04
C PHE A 169 -5.61 -12.77 0.80
N SER A 170 -4.37 -12.68 0.32
CA SER A 170 -3.28 -13.49 0.85
C SER A 170 -2.57 -12.82 2.02
N LEU A 171 -2.37 -13.61 3.08
CA LEU A 171 -1.51 -13.28 4.21
C LEU A 171 -0.02 -13.25 3.81
N LEU A 172 0.37 -13.90 2.70
CA LEU A 172 1.75 -13.81 2.20
C LEU A 172 2.12 -12.39 1.74
N TYR A 173 1.13 -11.51 1.52
CA TYR A 173 1.31 -10.10 1.17
C TYR A 173 0.86 -9.15 2.28
N SER A 174 0.67 -9.63 3.51
CA SER A 174 0.42 -8.75 4.65
C SER A 174 1.68 -8.05 5.15
N VAL A 175 2.85 -8.53 4.77
CA VAL A 175 4.10 -7.89 5.13
C VAL A 175 4.27 -6.62 4.30
N LEU A 176 4.56 -5.51 4.99
CA LEU A 176 4.78 -4.24 4.33
C LEU A 176 6.09 -4.32 3.56
N ARG A 177 6.03 -4.02 2.27
CA ARG A 177 7.23 -3.98 1.43
C ARG A 177 7.59 -2.54 1.12
N VAL A 178 8.79 -2.15 1.51
CA VAL A 178 9.31 -0.78 1.33
C VAL A 178 10.46 -0.83 0.33
N ARG A 179 10.47 0.10 -0.63
CA ARG A 179 11.64 0.28 -1.51
C ARG A 179 12.63 1.24 -0.88
N SER A 180 13.87 0.79 -0.74
CA SER A 180 14.97 1.58 -0.15
C SER A 180 15.50 2.70 -1.04
N GLU A 181 15.12 2.73 -2.32
CA GLU A 181 15.60 3.74 -3.28
C GLU A 181 15.03 5.15 -3.03
N CYS A 182 14.02 5.31 -2.17
CA CYS A 182 13.46 6.60 -1.78
C CYS A 182 14.05 7.14 -0.46
N LEU A 183 15.16 6.60 0.03
CA LEU A 183 15.78 6.93 1.33
C LEU A 183 16.88 8.02 1.25
N LEU A 184 16.95 8.76 0.14
CA LEU A 184 17.91 9.84 -0.08
C LEU A 184 17.24 11.21 -0.06
#